data_AF-A0A0Q4UJH6-F1
#
_entry.id   AF-A0A0Q4UJH6-F1
#
_cell.length_a   1.000
_cell.length_b   1.000
_cell.length_c   1.000
_cell.angle_alpha   90.00
_cell.angle_beta   90.00
_cell.angle_gamma   90.00
#
_symmetry.space_group_name_H-M   'P 1'
#
loop_
_entity.id
_entity.type
_entity.pdbx_description
1 polymer ?
#
loop_
_entity_poly.entity_id
_entity_poly.type
_entity_poly.pdbx_seq_one_letter_code
_entity_poly.pdbx_strand_id
1 'polypeptide(L)'
;MSDRRELYQSPNGDSWHLGREPTNGRAFVIHQPNGPSGGRLRHVELGAFLSDGTGKPEQQALLRLIGTLVDVPPYADRMDGREPTTTLPPVP
;
A
#
# COMPACT_ATOMS: atom_id res chain seq x y z
N MET A 1 -18.61 6.82 10.38
CA MET A 1 -17.85 7.11 9.15
C MET A 1 -17.08 5.83 8.86
N SER A 2 -17.28 5.19 7.72
CA SER A 2 -16.83 3.81 7.52
C SER A 2 -15.30 3.71 7.70
N ASP A 3 -14.84 3.06 8.77
CA ASP A 3 -13.42 2.77 9.08
C ASP A 3 -12.79 1.74 8.12
N ARG A 4 -13.20 1.76 6.86
CA ARG A 4 -12.69 0.92 5.78
C ARG A 4 -12.50 1.71 4.50
N ARG A 5 -11.35 1.49 3.86
CA ARG A 5 -10.97 2.06 2.56
C ARG A 5 -11.00 0.97 1.51
N GLU A 6 -11.58 1.22 0.35
CA GLU A 6 -11.49 0.27 -0.77
C GLU A 6 -10.05 0.17 -1.28
N LEU A 7 -9.58 -1.07 -1.48
CA LEU A 7 -8.25 -1.39 -2.00
C LEU A 7 -8.31 -1.73 -3.49
N TYR A 8 -9.21 -2.63 -3.86
CA TYR A 8 -9.27 -3.19 -5.20
C TYR A 8 -10.62 -3.84 -5.45
N GLN A 9 -11.17 -3.66 -6.65
CA GLN A 9 -12.30 -4.42 -7.14
C GLN A 9 -11.84 -5.25 -8.33
N SER A 10 -12.03 -6.55 -8.23
CA SER A 10 -11.75 -7.47 -9.31
C SER A 10 -12.81 -7.34 -10.42
N PRO A 11 -12.48 -7.67 -11.67
CA PRO A 11 -13.44 -7.74 -12.77
C PRO A 11 -14.59 -8.72 -12.52
N ASN A 12 -14.34 -9.74 -11.69
CA ASN A 12 -15.34 -10.74 -11.30
C ASN A 12 -16.37 -10.20 -10.29
N GLY A 13 -16.15 -9.00 -9.76
CA GLY A 13 -17.06 -8.35 -8.81
C GLY A 13 -16.71 -8.62 -7.34
N ASP A 14 -15.60 -9.30 -7.05
CA ASP A 14 -15.04 -9.34 -5.70
C ASP A 14 -14.41 -7.98 -5.36
N SER A 15 -14.80 -7.42 -4.23
CA SER A 15 -14.25 -6.18 -3.68
C SER A 15 -13.39 -6.47 -2.45
N TRP A 16 -12.29 -5.75 -2.36
CA TRP A 16 -11.33 -5.83 -1.26
C TRP A 16 -11.25 -4.48 -0.56
N HIS A 17 -11.33 -4.49 0.76
CA HIS A 17 -11.26 -3.29 1.58
C HIS A 17 -10.19 -3.43 2.66
N LEU A 18 -9.50 -2.34 2.97
CA LEU A 18 -8.62 -2.21 4.13
C LEU A 18 -9.43 -1.64 5.29
N GLY A 19 -9.59 -2.43 6.34
CA GLY A 19 -10.15 -1.99 7.62
C GLY A 19 -9.05 -1.61 8.60
N ARG A 20 -9.38 -0.71 9.53
CA ARG A 20 -8.55 -0.44 10.71
C ARG A 20 -9.35 -0.77 11.96
N GLU A 21 -8.75 -1.55 12.85
CA GLU A 21 -9.38 -1.88 14.12
C GLU A 21 -9.27 -0.66 15.07
N PRO A 22 -10.40 -0.16 15.60
CA PRO A 22 -10.40 1.03 16.45
C PRO A 22 -9.71 0.79 17.81
N THR A 23 -9.67 -0.46 18.28
CA THR A 23 -9.18 -0.83 19.60
C THR A 23 -7.65 -0.79 19.72
N ASN A 24 -6.94 -1.26 18.68
CA ASN A 24 -5.48 -1.42 18.69
C ASN A 24 -4.80 -0.77 17.47
N GLY A 25 -5.57 -0.22 16.53
CA GLY A 25 -5.07 0.40 15.31
C GLY A 25 -4.53 -0.58 14.27
N ARG A 26 -4.70 -1.89 14.45
CA ARG A 26 -4.23 -2.90 13.50
C ARG A 26 -5.02 -2.82 12.20
N ALA A 27 -4.32 -2.92 11.08
CA ALA A 27 -4.95 -3.00 9.78
C ALA A 27 -5.27 -4.45 9.42
N PHE A 28 -6.43 -4.67 8.80
CA PHE A 28 -6.88 -5.97 8.32
C PHE A 28 -7.54 -5.81 6.95
N VAL A 29 -7.57 -6.89 6.18
CA VAL A 29 -8.17 -6.92 4.84
C VAL A 29 -9.53 -7.60 4.91
N ILE A 30 -10.50 -7.02 4.22
CA ILE A 30 -11.87 -7.52 4.11
C ILE A 30 -12.08 -7.94 2.66
N HIS A 31 -12.29 -9.23 2.45
CA HIS A 31 -12.73 -9.76 1.17
C HIS A 31 -14.26 -9.82 1.14
N GLN A 32 -14.85 -9.09 0.20
CA GLN A 32 -16.27 -9.11 -0.09
C GLN A 32 -16.50 -9.71 -1.48
N PRO A 33 -16.88 -10.99 -1.58
CA PRO A 33 -17.19 -11.59 -2.86
C PRO A 33 -18.46 -11.00 -3.47
N ASN A 34 -18.61 -11.14 -4.79
CA ASN A 34 -19.78 -10.59 -5.49
C ASN A 34 -21.08 -11.23 -4.95
N GLY A 35 -22.15 -10.43 -4.85
CA GLY A 35 -23.47 -10.85 -4.35
C GLY A 35 -24.02 -12.14 -4.99
N PRO A 36 -23.93 -12.33 -6.32
CA PRO A 36 -24.27 -13.59 -6.98
C PRO A 36 -23.51 -14.83 -6.48
N SER A 37 -22.29 -14.68 -5.99
CA SER A 37 -21.45 -15.79 -5.50
C SER A 37 -21.79 -16.19 -4.06
N GLY A 38 -22.74 -15.51 -3.39
CA GLY A 38 -23.22 -15.85 -2.05
C GLY A 38 -22.15 -15.89 -0.96
N GLY A 39 -20.96 -15.35 -1.25
CA GLY A 39 -19.80 -15.56 -0.40
C GLY A 39 -19.86 -14.69 0.86
N ARG A 40 -19.39 -15.26 1.97
CA ARG A 40 -19.33 -14.56 3.25
C ARG A 40 -18.15 -13.59 3.25
N LEU A 41 -18.35 -12.39 3.80
CA LEU A 41 -17.27 -11.48 4.15
C LEU A 41 -16.19 -12.24 4.92
N ARG A 42 -14.95 -12.19 4.44
CA ARG A 42 -13.79 -12.77 5.13
C ARG A 42 -12.89 -11.66 5.64
N HIS A 43 -12.59 -11.71 6.93
CA HIS A 43 -11.52 -10.91 7.52
C HIS A 43 -10.22 -11.69 7.42
N VAL A 44 -9.21 -11.05 6.85
CA VAL A 44 -7.89 -11.61 6.64
C VAL A 44 -6.90 -10.68 7.32
N GLU A 45 -6.10 -11.24 8.22
CA GLU A 45 -5.00 -10.50 8.84
C GLU A 45 -4.03 -10.00 7.78
N LEU A 46 -3.57 -8.75 7.89
CA LEU A 46 -2.70 -8.12 6.89
C LEU A 46 -1.43 -8.93 6.63
N GLY A 47 -0.82 -9.47 7.70
CA GLY A 47 0.39 -10.28 7.59
C GLY A 47 0.16 -11.59 6.83
N ALA A 48 -0.95 -12.28 7.10
CA ALA A 48 -1.33 -13.50 6.38
C ALA A 48 -1.67 -13.20 4.92
N PHE A 49 -2.37 -12.08 4.68
CA PHE A 49 -2.71 -11.61 3.34
C PHE A 49 -1.48 -11.34 2.49
N LEU A 50 -0.41 -10.76 3.06
CA LEU A 50 0.84 -10.50 2.33
C LEU A 50 1.74 -11.76 2.22
N SER A 51 1.69 -12.65 3.22
CA SER A 51 2.55 -13.85 3.27
C SER A 51 2.17 -14.92 2.25
N ASP A 52 0.95 -14.89 1.71
CA ASP A 52 0.49 -15.83 0.68
C ASP A 52 1.38 -15.81 -0.59
N GLY A 53 2.18 -14.76 -0.80
CA GLY A 53 3.32 -14.77 -1.75
C GLY A 53 2.96 -14.90 -3.23
N THR A 54 1.67 -15.00 -3.55
CA THR A 54 1.19 -15.29 -4.91
C THR A 54 1.23 -14.08 -5.86
N GLY A 55 1.58 -12.88 -5.36
CA GLY A 55 1.65 -11.67 -6.18
C GLY A 55 0.30 -11.23 -6.76
N LYS A 56 -0.79 -11.55 -6.06
CA LYS A 56 -2.16 -11.30 -6.48
C LYS A 56 -2.42 -9.80 -6.68
N PRO A 57 -3.31 -9.40 -7.61
CA PRO A 57 -3.59 -8.00 -7.90
C PRO A 57 -4.08 -7.21 -6.67
N GLU A 58 -4.82 -7.83 -5.75
CA GLU A 58 -5.25 -7.23 -4.50
C GLU A 58 -4.07 -6.95 -3.54
N GLN A 59 -3.06 -7.83 -3.51
CA GLN A 59 -1.83 -7.61 -2.75
C GLN A 59 -1.03 -6.44 -3.34
N GLN A 60 -0.91 -6.40 -4.67
CA GLN A 60 -0.26 -5.29 -5.39
C GLN A 60 -0.97 -3.96 -5.17
N ALA A 61 -2.30 -3.96 -5.10
CA ALA A 61 -3.08 -2.76 -4.78
C ALA A 61 -2.80 -2.27 -3.36
N LEU A 62 -2.72 -3.17 -2.38
CA LEU A 62 -2.37 -2.83 -1.00
C LEU A 62 -0.93 -2.27 -0.91
N LEU A 63 0.04 -2.92 -1.55
CA LEU A 63 1.43 -2.44 -1.56
C LEU A 63 1.54 -1.06 -2.21
N ARG A 64 0.83 -0.82 -3.32
CA ARG A 64 0.75 0.51 -3.93
C ARG A 64 0.15 1.54 -2.98
N LEU A 65 -0.93 1.19 -2.28
CA LEU A 65 -1.55 2.08 -1.30
C LEU A 65 -0.56 2.44 -0.18
N ILE A 66 0.16 1.46 0.38
CA ILE A 66 1.19 1.71 1.39
C ILE A 66 2.31 2.59 0.82
N GLY A 67 2.71 2.36 -0.44
CA GLY A 67 3.68 3.19 -1.15
C GLY A 67 3.23 4.65 -1.24
N THR A 68 1.93 4.94 -1.39
CA THR A 68 1.44 6.33 -1.39
C THR A 68 1.53 7.03 -0.03
N LEU A 69 1.71 6.28 1.06
CA LEU A 69 1.90 6.85 2.40
C LEU A 69 3.34 7.28 2.66
N VAL A 70 4.28 6.82 1.84
CA VAL A 70 5.69 7.18 1.94
C VAL A 70 5.94 8.29 0.91
N ASP A 71 6.34 9.46 1.38
CA ASP A 71 6.83 10.51 0.49
C ASP A 71 8.08 9.98 -0.21
N VAL A 72 8.12 9.99 -1.55
CA VAL A 72 9.30 9.53 -2.28
C VAL A 72 10.41 10.50 -1.95
N PRO A 73 11.44 10.10 -1.15
CA PRO A 73 12.51 11.03 -0.85
C PRO A 73 13.14 11.45 -2.18
N PRO A 74 13.53 12.74 -2.36
CA PRO A 74 14.05 13.29 -3.60
C PRO A 74 15.44 12.75 -4.00
N TYR A 75 15.78 11.54 -3.57
CA TYR A 75 17.02 10.86 -3.96
C TYR A 75 17.00 10.42 -5.43
N ALA A 76 15.82 10.36 -6.07
CA ALA A 76 15.72 10.18 -7.53
C ALA A 76 16.10 11.44 -8.32
N ASP A 77 16.06 12.62 -7.70
CA ASP A 77 16.33 13.91 -8.36
C ASP A 77 17.84 14.30 -8.31
N ARG A 78 18.57 13.80 -7.30
CA ARG A 78 19.99 14.17 -7.09
C ARG A 78 21.02 13.43 -7.94
N MET A 79 20.62 12.43 -8.71
CA MET A 79 21.55 11.68 -9.56
C MET A 79 21.70 12.29 -10.97
N ASP A 80 20.98 13.38 -11.29
CA ASP A 80 21.23 14.20 -12.47
C ASP A 80 22.20 15.35 -12.14
N GLY A 81 23.49 15.01 -12.05
CA GLY A 81 24.52 15.79 -12.75
C GLY A 81 24.83 17.25 -12.37
N ARG A 82 24.82 17.67 -11.10
CA ARG A 82 25.60 18.88 -10.73
C ARG A 82 26.27 18.79 -9.37
N GLU A 83 27.55 18.41 -9.39
CA GLU A 83 28.46 18.59 -8.27
C GLU A 83 28.49 20.08 -7.85
N PRO A 84 28.30 20.41 -6.56
CA PRO A 84 28.70 21.72 -6.09
C PRO A 84 30.24 21.72 -6.01
N THR A 85 30.89 22.35 -6.99
CA THR A 85 32.31 22.72 -6.88
C THR A 85 32.47 23.67 -5.70
N THR A 86 32.74 23.10 -4.52
CA THR A 86 33.28 23.87 -3.39
C THR A 86 34.70 24.24 -3.76
N THR A 87 34.84 25.43 -4.35
CA THR A 87 36.11 26.12 -4.47
C THR A 87 36.63 26.35 -3.04
N LEU A 88 37.73 25.69 -2.68
CA LEU A 88 38.49 26.00 -1.47
C LEU A 88 39.23 27.32 -1.70
N PRO A 89 39.10 28.34 -0.83
CA PRO A 89 39.93 29.53 -0.94
C PRO A 89 41.39 29.20 -0.60
N PRO A 90 42.38 29.91 -1.20
CA PRO A 90 43.78 29.68 -0.89
C PRO A 90 44.06 30.12 0.56
N VAL A 91 44.70 29.24 1.32
CA VAL A 91 45.25 29.55 2.64
C VAL A 91 46.54 30.37 2.50
N PRO A 92 46.75 31.37 3.39
CA PRO A 92 47.85 32.35 3.31
C PRO A 92 49.23 31.76 3.60
#